data_AF-A0A0M2NL25-F1
#
_entry.id   AF-A0A0M2NL25-F1
#
_cell.length_a   1.000
_cell.length_b   1.000
_cell.length_c   1.000
_cell.angle_alpha   90.00
_cell.angle_beta   90.00
_cell.angle_gamma   90.00
#
_symmetry.space_group_name_H-M   'P 1'
#
loop_
_entity.id
_entity.type
_entity.pdbx_description
1 polymer ?
#
loop_
_entity_poly.entity_id
_entity_poly.type
_entity_poly.pdbx_seq_one_letter_code
_entity_poly.pdbx_strand_id
1 'polypeptide(L)'
;MDIFKYVDEVVDYYEEIQYKYKNIAHDLKHMMEELIVKNSEYTLNISYRVKESESVREKLVRNSYYRLHTTKEEIVANIQDIIGLRIECKFNDDEQYVYSLMLKLFDKTDDQIFYYNEKFPKMRFKLNEKQPVKQKNGFDIYKIDARYEDHKGEADEIRVNFEVQVKSMINMFWGEIEHRIIYKNPSYFMVEQQVVESLVSIKENLNLVDHQLHDLYKRYKRDDSSKLHYRKENIENIISKLIHDTIARKMKNDLGFVVQFKDSCDSIVEYIFIVNNAAQMEDYGRVMTEMFYITGTMAGEEMNFREALELEREFNTGDPFIDTVGVTIQKLMNVDFNWHLYCMILFELERGSRIDALETFIRYYKGRLTANAELHRLDEVFPAETAQKIRTDLINEMGYVFRRNVDIALLQNEGICELTKALKKTVANIIKDNPDWNKEKSIYFLYLNNSVNLESRN
;
A
#
# COMPACT_ATOMS: atom_id res chain seq x y z
N MET A 1 13.97 58.30 17.22
CA MET A 1 13.92 56.82 17.20
C MET A 1 12.45 56.47 17.30
N ASP A 2 11.80 55.99 16.24
CA ASP A 2 10.35 55.72 16.33
C ASP A 2 9.83 54.58 15.43
N ILE A 3 10.72 53.80 14.79
CA ILE A 3 10.28 52.67 13.94
C ILE A 3 9.68 51.55 14.81
N PHE A 4 10.35 51.18 15.90
CA PHE A 4 9.85 50.11 16.78
C PHE A 4 8.57 50.51 17.50
N LYS A 5 8.45 51.76 17.94
CA LYS A 5 7.22 52.28 18.54
C LYS A 5 6.04 52.25 17.56
N TYR A 6 6.26 52.65 16.31
CA TYR A 6 5.23 52.55 15.28
C TYR A 6 4.87 51.08 14.96
N VAL A 7 5.83 50.17 14.96
CA VAL A 7 5.55 48.72 14.83
C VAL A 7 4.72 48.22 16.02
N ASP A 8 5.04 48.64 17.24
CA ASP A 8 4.27 48.31 18.45
C ASP A 8 2.81 48.79 18.31
N GLU A 9 2.59 50.04 17.92
CA GLU A 9 1.24 50.60 17.72
C GLU A 9 0.41 49.83 16.67
N VAL A 10 1.04 49.36 15.59
CA VAL A 10 0.38 48.53 14.57
C VAL A 10 0.05 47.14 15.11
N VAL A 11 0.93 46.56 15.93
CA VAL A 11 0.72 45.25 16.54
C VAL A 11 -0.37 45.30 17.61
N ASP A 12 -0.40 46.34 18.44
CA ASP A 12 -1.46 46.57 19.43
C ASP A 12 -2.82 46.70 18.75
N TYR A 13 -2.89 47.47 17.67
CA TYR A 13 -4.09 47.55 16.84
C TYR A 13 -4.50 46.19 16.25
N TYR A 14 -3.54 45.41 15.76
CA TYR A 14 -3.79 44.06 15.25
C TYR A 14 -4.37 43.14 16.34
N GLU A 15 -3.84 43.21 17.56
CA GLU A 15 -4.33 42.44 18.71
C GLU A 15 -5.80 42.77 19.04
N GLU A 16 -6.16 44.04 19.03
CA GLU A 16 -7.54 44.49 19.26
C GLU A 16 -8.52 43.94 18.21
N ILE A 17 -8.10 43.83 16.95
CA ILE A 17 -8.97 43.37 15.85
C ILE A 17 -8.79 41.89 15.49
N GLN A 18 -7.87 41.16 16.13
CA GLN A 18 -7.55 39.77 15.80
C GLN A 18 -8.77 38.85 15.87
N TYR A 19 -9.71 39.12 16.79
CA TYR A 19 -10.95 38.36 16.91
C TYR A 19 -11.82 38.46 15.65
N LYS A 20 -11.83 39.62 14.96
CA LYS A 20 -12.56 39.80 13.70
C LYS A 20 -11.99 38.89 12.62
N TYR A 21 -10.66 38.80 12.53
CA TYR A 21 -10.00 37.90 11.58
C TYR A 21 -10.21 36.43 11.91
N LYS A 22 -10.33 36.05 13.19
CA LYS A 22 -10.70 34.68 13.59
C LYS A 22 -12.12 34.32 13.13
N ASN A 23 -13.07 35.24 13.26
CA ASN A 23 -14.45 35.04 12.76
C ASN A 23 -14.47 34.92 11.23
N ILE A 24 -13.78 35.81 10.51
CA ILE A 24 -13.68 35.75 9.04
C ILE A 24 -13.01 34.45 8.60
N ALA A 25 -11.93 34.01 9.27
CA ALA A 25 -11.25 32.76 8.94
C ALA A 25 -12.14 31.53 9.12
N HIS A 26 -12.95 31.52 10.18
CA HIS A 26 -13.95 30.48 10.41
C HIS A 26 -15.01 30.47 9.29
N ASP A 27 -15.52 31.63 8.89
CA ASP A 27 -16.50 31.73 7.81
C ASP A 27 -15.92 31.32 6.45
N LEU A 28 -14.67 31.74 6.15
CA LEU A 28 -13.91 31.30 4.97
C LEU A 28 -13.75 29.77 4.94
N LYS A 29 -13.44 29.14 6.07
CA LYS A 29 -13.37 27.67 6.15
C LYS A 29 -14.70 27.04 5.75
N HIS A 30 -15.82 27.48 6.31
CA HIS A 30 -17.15 26.92 5.98
C HIS A 30 -17.52 27.12 4.51
N MET A 31 -17.24 28.30 3.96
CA MET A 31 -17.47 28.59 2.54
C MET A 31 -16.65 27.67 1.63
N MET A 32 -15.37 27.44 1.97
CA MET A 32 -14.51 26.53 1.22
C MET A 32 -14.92 25.06 1.37
N GLU A 33 -15.36 24.63 2.56
CA GLU A 33 -15.88 23.27 2.78
C GLU A 33 -17.13 23.03 1.94
N GLU A 34 -18.02 24.01 1.86
CA GLU A 34 -19.24 23.88 1.08
C GLU A 34 -18.99 23.86 -0.44
N LEU A 35 -18.05 24.65 -0.94
CA LEU A 35 -17.75 24.71 -2.37
C LEU A 35 -16.80 23.60 -2.82
N ILE A 36 -15.68 23.39 -2.13
CA ILE A 36 -14.60 22.53 -2.61
C ILE A 36 -14.80 21.10 -2.14
N VAL A 37 -15.04 20.87 -0.85
CA VAL A 37 -15.13 19.51 -0.29
C VAL A 37 -16.35 18.77 -0.86
N LYS A 38 -17.51 19.43 -0.96
CA LYS A 38 -18.73 18.80 -1.50
C LYS A 38 -18.67 18.51 -3.01
N ASN A 39 -17.88 19.25 -3.78
CA ASN A 39 -17.72 19.06 -5.23
C ASN A 39 -16.44 18.28 -5.60
N SER A 40 -15.72 17.76 -4.61
CA SER A 40 -14.49 16.98 -4.80
C SER A 40 -14.78 15.49 -4.84
N GLU A 41 -14.11 14.77 -5.75
CA GLU A 41 -14.11 13.31 -5.78
C GLU A 41 -13.23 12.68 -4.67
N TYR A 42 -12.38 13.49 -4.04
CA TYR A 42 -11.47 13.10 -2.97
C TYR A 42 -11.94 13.63 -1.62
N THR A 43 -11.61 12.89 -0.57
CA THR A 43 -11.78 13.35 0.81
C THR A 43 -10.73 14.40 1.13
N LEU A 44 -11.17 15.64 1.29
CA LEU A 44 -10.33 16.79 1.61
C LEU A 44 -10.66 17.27 3.04
N ASN A 45 -9.68 17.84 3.71
CA ASN A 45 -9.88 18.57 4.96
C ASN A 45 -9.45 20.03 4.78
N ILE A 46 -10.10 20.97 5.47
CA ILE A 46 -9.73 22.38 5.43
C ILE A 46 -9.44 22.86 6.84
N SER A 47 -8.22 23.38 7.03
CA SER A 47 -7.81 24.01 8.28
C SER A 47 -7.50 25.49 8.04
N TYR A 48 -7.62 26.30 9.10
CA TYR A 48 -7.25 27.71 9.04
C TYR A 48 -6.32 28.06 10.20
N ARG A 49 -5.52 29.10 9.99
CA ARG A 49 -4.68 29.73 11.00
C ARG A 49 -4.77 31.25 10.85
N VAL A 50 -4.97 31.94 11.97
CA VAL A 50 -4.74 33.39 12.04
C VAL A 50 -3.35 33.63 12.58
N LYS A 51 -2.64 34.61 12.04
CA LYS A 51 -1.26 34.88 12.41
C LYS A 51 -1.17 35.42 13.84
N GLU A 52 -0.16 34.99 14.58
CA GLU A 52 0.11 35.50 15.92
C GLU A 52 0.79 36.87 15.86
N SER A 53 0.53 37.73 16.85
CA SER A 53 1.05 39.10 16.92
C SER A 53 2.57 39.17 16.78
N GLU A 54 3.30 38.25 17.40
CA GLU A 54 4.76 38.15 17.31
C GLU A 54 5.22 37.87 15.87
N SER A 55 4.50 37.01 15.14
CA SER A 55 4.79 36.71 13.72
C SER A 55 4.40 37.87 12.79
N VAL A 56 3.38 38.66 13.16
CA VAL A 56 3.03 39.90 12.46
C VAL A 56 4.15 40.93 12.63
N ARG A 57 4.59 41.15 13.87
CA ARG A 57 5.74 42.01 14.23
C ARG A 57 6.99 41.66 13.41
N GLU A 58 7.37 40.38 13.39
CA GLU A 58 8.52 39.91 12.61
C GLU A 58 8.36 40.25 11.11
N LYS A 59 7.16 40.01 10.55
CA LYS A 59 6.89 40.25 9.12
C LYS A 59 6.86 41.74 8.76
N LEU A 60 6.33 42.59 9.64
CA LEU A 60 6.35 44.05 9.50
C LEU A 60 7.77 44.59 9.38
N VAL A 61 8.65 44.13 10.28
CA VAL A 61 10.08 44.51 10.28
C VAL A 61 10.80 43.96 9.06
N ARG A 62 10.65 42.66 8.76
CA ARG A 62 11.36 41.97 7.68
C ARG A 62 11.03 42.53 6.30
N ASN A 63 9.77 42.87 6.04
CA ASN A 63 9.32 43.34 4.73
C ASN A 63 9.21 44.87 4.65
N SER A 64 9.58 45.60 5.70
CA SER A 64 9.53 47.06 5.76
C SER A 64 8.16 47.67 5.42
N TYR A 65 7.06 47.03 5.84
CA TYR A 65 5.69 47.47 5.55
C TYR A 65 5.40 48.90 6.01
N TYR A 66 6.06 49.34 7.09
CA TYR A 66 6.00 50.72 7.61
C TYR A 66 6.50 51.79 6.62
N ARG A 67 7.12 51.41 5.49
CA ARG A 67 7.53 52.36 4.43
C ARG A 67 6.52 52.47 3.29
N LEU A 68 5.58 51.52 3.19
CA LEU A 68 4.74 51.34 1.99
C LEU A 68 3.31 51.87 2.17
N HIS A 69 2.88 52.11 3.40
CA HIS A 69 1.50 52.46 3.74
C HIS A 69 1.46 53.54 4.81
N THR A 70 0.35 54.28 4.86
CA THR A 70 0.30 55.54 5.64
C THR A 70 -0.39 55.35 6.99
N THR A 71 -1.35 54.42 7.08
CA THR A 71 -2.12 54.16 8.31
C THR A 71 -1.95 52.73 8.84
N LYS A 72 -2.16 52.53 10.14
CA LYS A 72 -2.05 51.21 10.80
C LYS A 72 -3.08 50.22 10.24
N GLU A 73 -4.27 50.69 9.89
CA GLU A 73 -5.34 49.92 9.27
C GLU A 73 -4.92 49.40 7.89
N GLU A 74 -4.33 50.28 7.08
CA GLU A 74 -3.87 49.95 5.73
C GLU A 74 -2.69 48.97 5.77
N ILE A 75 -1.75 49.14 6.71
CA ILE A 75 -0.63 48.22 6.90
C ILE A 75 -1.15 46.82 7.20
N VAL A 76 -2.04 46.68 8.19
CA VAL A 76 -2.58 45.37 8.56
C VAL A 76 -3.36 44.77 7.40
N ALA A 77 -4.28 45.51 6.76
CA ALA A 77 -5.09 45.00 5.66
C ALA A 77 -4.26 44.47 4.47
N ASN A 78 -3.04 44.99 4.26
CA ASN A 78 -2.16 44.59 3.17
C ASN A 78 -1.20 43.43 3.48
N ILE A 79 -1.11 42.95 4.73
CA ILE A 79 -0.33 41.75 5.04
C ILE A 79 -1.02 40.54 4.40
N GLN A 80 -0.37 39.95 3.39
CA GLN A 80 -0.98 38.90 2.55
C GLN A 80 -1.43 37.63 3.30
N ASP A 81 -0.74 37.26 4.40
CA ASP A 81 -0.93 35.99 5.11
C ASP A 81 -1.43 36.17 6.55
N ILE A 82 -2.31 37.16 6.79
CA ILE A 82 -2.98 37.29 8.10
C ILE A 82 -3.81 36.04 8.40
N ILE A 83 -4.63 35.65 7.43
CA ILE A 83 -5.40 34.42 7.46
C ILE A 83 -4.73 33.44 6.48
N GLY A 84 -4.36 32.27 6.96
CA GLY A 84 -3.89 31.16 6.13
C GLY A 84 -4.90 30.03 6.15
N LEU A 85 -5.41 29.66 4.98
CA LEU A 85 -6.25 28.47 4.77
C LEU A 85 -5.40 27.37 4.15
N ARG A 86 -5.62 26.13 4.60
CA ARG A 86 -4.95 24.95 4.06
C ARG A 86 -5.98 23.96 3.60
N ILE A 87 -5.89 23.56 2.33
CA ILE A 87 -6.62 22.42 1.79
C ILE A 87 -5.70 21.21 1.86
N GLU A 88 -6.08 20.26 2.69
CA GLU A 88 -5.30 19.07 3.00
C GLU A 88 -5.77 17.92 2.12
N CYS A 89 -4.86 17.46 1.26
CA CYS A 89 -5.05 16.34 0.35
C CYS A 89 -4.40 15.09 0.92
N LYS A 90 -4.81 13.90 0.45
CA LYS A 90 -4.16 12.66 0.87
C LYS A 90 -2.81 12.47 0.19
N PHE A 91 -2.79 12.63 -1.14
CA PHE A 91 -1.63 12.39 -1.98
C PHE A 91 -1.18 13.65 -2.72
N ASN A 92 0.07 13.67 -3.19
CA ASN A 92 0.65 14.81 -3.92
C ASN A 92 -0.11 15.10 -5.23
N ASP A 93 -0.46 14.04 -5.97
CA ASP A 93 -1.20 14.14 -7.24
C ASP A 93 -2.58 14.82 -7.07
N ASP A 94 -3.20 14.70 -5.89
CA ASP A 94 -4.51 15.28 -5.61
C ASP A 94 -4.45 16.82 -5.56
N GLU A 95 -3.29 17.41 -5.27
CA GLU A 95 -3.13 18.87 -5.18
C GLU A 95 -3.44 19.57 -6.51
N GLN A 96 -2.96 19.00 -7.62
CA GLN A 96 -3.23 19.51 -8.96
C GLN A 96 -4.72 19.44 -9.31
N TYR A 97 -5.38 18.33 -8.90
CA TYR A 97 -6.82 18.18 -9.07
C TYR A 97 -7.58 19.26 -8.31
N VAL A 98 -7.23 19.49 -7.03
CA VAL A 98 -7.90 20.49 -6.19
C VAL A 98 -7.71 21.89 -6.76
N TYR A 99 -6.50 22.24 -7.22
CA TYR A 99 -6.27 23.52 -7.88
C TYR A 99 -7.12 23.68 -9.15
N SER A 100 -7.20 22.62 -9.97
CA SER A 100 -8.06 22.61 -11.17
C SER A 100 -9.55 22.73 -10.82
N LEU A 101 -9.98 22.15 -9.71
CA LEU A 101 -11.33 22.29 -9.19
C LEU A 101 -11.60 23.73 -8.74
N MET A 102 -10.65 24.39 -8.07
CA MET A 102 -10.77 25.81 -7.72
C MET A 102 -10.93 26.69 -8.97
N LEU A 103 -10.12 26.48 -10.02
CA LEU A 103 -10.27 27.21 -11.29
C LEU A 103 -11.67 27.07 -11.91
N LYS A 104 -12.30 25.90 -11.75
CA LYS A 104 -13.67 25.65 -12.24
C LYS A 104 -14.74 26.27 -11.36
N LEU A 105 -14.55 26.27 -10.04
CA LEU A 105 -15.54 26.76 -9.08
C LEU A 105 -15.53 28.29 -8.95
N PHE A 106 -14.39 28.95 -9.19
CA PHE A 106 -14.24 30.40 -9.09
C PHE A 106 -13.97 30.99 -10.48
N ASP A 107 -15.03 31.15 -11.28
CA ASP A 107 -14.95 31.52 -12.71
C ASP A 107 -15.39 32.95 -13.00
N LYS A 108 -16.01 33.65 -12.03
CA LYS A 108 -16.46 35.04 -12.20
C LYS A 108 -15.38 36.02 -11.80
N THR A 109 -15.26 37.11 -12.52
CA THR A 109 -14.29 38.18 -12.22
C THR A 109 -14.82 39.52 -12.73
N ASP A 110 -14.57 40.58 -11.96
CA ASP A 110 -14.91 41.95 -12.32
C ASP A 110 -13.69 42.70 -12.92
N ASP A 111 -12.48 42.29 -12.52
CA ASP A 111 -11.22 43.01 -12.77
C ASP A 111 -10.15 42.19 -13.51
N GLN A 112 -10.45 40.93 -13.85
CA GLN A 112 -9.52 39.95 -14.45
C GLN A 112 -8.31 39.60 -13.57
N ILE A 113 -8.33 39.99 -12.29
CA ILE A 113 -7.28 39.71 -11.31
C ILE A 113 -7.81 38.77 -10.24
N PHE A 114 -8.98 39.10 -9.69
CA PHE A 114 -9.62 38.39 -8.61
C PHE A 114 -10.87 37.67 -9.11
N TYR A 115 -10.90 36.36 -8.86
CA TYR A 115 -11.94 35.44 -9.28
C TYR A 115 -12.77 34.98 -8.09
N TYR A 116 -14.07 34.82 -8.26
CA TYR A 116 -15.00 34.46 -7.20
C TYR A 116 -16.12 33.52 -7.69
N ASN A 117 -16.89 32.99 -6.75
CA ASN A 117 -18.08 32.17 -7.02
C ASN A 117 -19.33 32.97 -6.67
N GLU A 118 -20.37 32.91 -7.51
CA GLU A 118 -21.62 33.68 -7.33
C GLU A 118 -22.28 33.45 -5.95
N LYS A 119 -22.14 32.26 -5.38
CA LYS A 119 -22.69 31.92 -4.06
C LYS A 119 -21.98 32.66 -2.92
N PHE A 120 -20.68 32.92 -3.06
CA PHE A 120 -19.84 33.57 -2.05
C PHE A 120 -19.00 34.68 -2.68
N PRO A 121 -19.61 35.80 -3.13
CA PRO A 121 -18.92 36.85 -3.87
C PRO A 121 -17.86 37.59 -3.05
N LYS A 122 -17.95 37.51 -1.72
CA LYS A 122 -16.98 38.10 -0.78
C LYS A 122 -15.63 37.40 -0.79
N MET A 123 -15.57 36.16 -1.27
CA MET A 123 -14.37 35.33 -1.26
C MET A 123 -13.71 35.36 -2.64
N ARG A 124 -12.63 36.12 -2.79
CA ARG A 124 -11.97 36.37 -4.08
C ARG A 124 -10.54 35.82 -4.11
N PHE A 125 -10.17 35.16 -5.20
CA PHE A 125 -8.88 34.47 -5.37
C PHE A 125 -8.10 34.99 -6.58
N LYS A 126 -6.78 35.10 -6.46
CA LYS A 126 -5.91 35.45 -7.58
C LYS A 126 -5.50 34.19 -8.36
N LEU A 127 -6.34 33.81 -9.32
CA LEU A 127 -6.23 32.54 -10.05
C LEU A 127 -5.54 32.65 -11.43
N ASN A 128 -5.10 33.85 -11.81
CA ASN A 128 -4.43 34.12 -13.08
C ASN A 128 -2.90 33.89 -13.06
N GLU A 129 -2.34 33.52 -11.90
CA GLU A 129 -0.91 33.26 -11.76
C GLU A 129 -0.53 31.81 -12.10
N LYS A 130 0.71 31.61 -12.57
CA LYS A 130 1.23 30.27 -12.85
C LYS A 130 1.39 29.48 -11.54
N GLN A 131 0.76 28.31 -11.48
CA GLN A 131 0.86 27.36 -10.37
C GLN A 131 1.32 25.98 -10.87
N PRO A 132 1.98 25.16 -10.03
CA PRO A 132 2.46 25.52 -8.69
C PRO A 132 3.63 26.52 -8.75
N VAL A 133 3.84 27.27 -7.67
CA VAL A 133 4.99 28.20 -7.55
C VAL A 133 6.19 27.47 -6.94
N LYS A 134 7.38 27.82 -7.40
CA LYS A 134 8.64 27.34 -6.82
C LYS A 134 8.93 28.10 -5.52
N GLN A 135 9.06 27.36 -4.42
CA GLN A 135 9.52 27.90 -3.14
C GLN A 135 11.02 28.23 -3.19
N LYS A 136 11.52 28.97 -2.19
CA LYS A 136 12.96 29.33 -2.08
C LYS A 136 13.90 28.12 -2.05
N ASN A 137 13.37 26.96 -1.65
CA ASN A 137 14.06 25.67 -1.58
C ASN A 137 14.01 24.87 -2.90
N GLY A 138 13.30 25.36 -3.94
CA GLY A 138 13.14 24.68 -5.24
C GLY A 138 11.96 23.70 -5.35
N PHE A 139 11.23 23.44 -4.26
CA PHE A 139 10.04 22.59 -4.29
C PHE A 139 8.79 23.35 -4.76
N ASP A 140 7.85 22.62 -5.33
CA ASP A 140 6.58 23.15 -5.82
C ASP A 140 5.57 23.27 -4.67
N ILE A 141 4.82 24.37 -4.66
CA ILE A 141 3.68 24.58 -3.77
C ILE A 141 2.54 25.24 -4.53
N TYR A 142 1.32 24.74 -4.33
CA TYR A 142 0.12 25.48 -4.71
C TYR A 142 -0.18 26.52 -3.63
N LYS A 143 0.12 27.77 -3.93
CA LYS A 143 -0.06 28.91 -3.00
C LYS A 143 -0.76 30.03 -3.72
N ILE A 144 -1.98 30.34 -3.29
CA ILE A 144 -2.89 31.26 -3.96
C ILE A 144 -3.15 32.43 -3.01
N ASP A 145 -2.82 33.64 -3.48
CA ASP A 145 -3.20 34.86 -2.78
C ASP A 145 -4.68 35.15 -3.00
N ALA A 146 -5.35 35.60 -1.95
CA ALA A 146 -6.79 35.81 -1.96
C ALA A 146 -7.18 36.98 -1.04
N ARG A 147 -8.43 37.41 -1.15
CA ARG A 147 -8.97 38.55 -0.41
C ARG A 147 -10.43 38.34 -0.06
N TYR A 148 -10.75 38.69 1.17
CA TYR A 148 -12.13 38.80 1.64
C TYR A 148 -12.56 40.27 1.61
N GLU A 149 -13.70 40.54 0.98
CA GLU A 149 -14.28 41.88 0.83
C GLU A 149 -15.76 41.86 1.25
N ASP A 150 -16.11 42.60 2.30
CA ASP A 150 -17.50 42.75 2.76
C ASP A 150 -17.94 44.21 2.67
N HIS A 151 -18.72 44.55 1.65
CA HIS A 151 -19.22 45.90 1.39
C HIS A 151 -20.59 46.16 2.06
N LYS A 152 -20.73 45.85 3.35
CA LYS A 152 -21.95 46.18 4.11
C LYS A 152 -21.95 47.65 4.55
N GLY A 153 -22.35 48.54 3.64
CA GLY A 153 -22.54 49.98 3.90
C GLY A 153 -21.24 50.78 3.96
N GLU A 154 -21.30 52.07 3.58
CA GLU A 154 -20.16 52.97 3.37
C GLU A 154 -19.27 53.24 4.62
N ALA A 155 -19.66 52.76 5.81
CA ALA A 155 -18.97 53.06 7.06
C ALA A 155 -17.99 51.98 7.56
N ASP A 156 -18.12 50.72 7.10
CA ASP A 156 -17.31 49.59 7.61
C ASP A 156 -16.92 48.62 6.47
N GLU A 157 -16.16 49.10 5.48
CA GLU A 157 -15.58 48.23 4.46
C GLU A 157 -14.50 47.35 5.10
N ILE A 158 -14.81 46.06 5.30
CA ILE A 158 -13.83 45.10 5.83
C ILE A 158 -13.13 44.43 4.66
N ARG A 159 -11.82 44.70 4.56
CA ARG A 159 -10.92 44.07 3.60
C ARG A 159 -9.77 43.37 4.31
N VAL A 160 -9.60 42.08 4.03
CA VAL A 160 -8.49 41.29 4.58
C VAL A 160 -7.91 40.37 3.51
N ASN A 161 -6.60 40.40 3.35
CA ASN A 161 -5.89 39.46 2.50
C ASN A 161 -5.70 38.12 3.25
N PHE A 162 -5.83 37.04 2.51
CA PHE A 162 -5.60 35.70 3.01
C PHE A 162 -4.87 34.86 1.97
N GLU A 163 -4.24 33.77 2.42
CA GLU A 163 -3.47 32.87 1.59
C GLU A 163 -4.08 31.47 1.66
N VAL A 164 -4.25 30.82 0.51
CA VAL A 164 -4.65 29.42 0.43
C VAL A 164 -3.49 28.57 -0.03
N GLN A 165 -3.16 27.55 0.76
CA GLN A 165 -2.20 26.52 0.40
C GLN A 165 -2.91 25.20 0.16
N VAL A 166 -2.60 24.53 -0.96
CA VAL A 166 -3.04 23.16 -1.21
C VAL A 166 -1.86 22.24 -0.98
N LYS A 167 -1.99 21.30 -0.04
CA LYS A 167 -0.90 20.40 0.35
C LYS A 167 -1.40 19.00 0.67
N SER A 168 -0.65 17.99 0.26
CA SER A 168 -0.77 16.60 0.69
C SER A 168 -0.29 16.43 2.13
N MET A 169 -0.65 15.31 2.75
CA MET A 169 -0.14 14.94 4.08
C MET A 169 1.40 14.94 4.12
N ILE A 170 2.04 14.40 3.09
CA ILE A 170 3.50 14.33 3.00
C ILE A 170 4.13 15.72 2.80
N ASN A 171 3.53 16.58 1.97
CA ASN A 171 3.99 17.96 1.78
C ASN A 171 3.79 18.83 3.02
N MET A 172 2.73 18.60 3.80
CA MET A 172 2.54 19.25 5.09
C MET A 172 3.60 18.82 6.09
N PHE A 173 3.77 17.51 6.29
CA PHE A 173 4.77 16.96 7.22
C PHE A 173 6.17 17.47 6.88
N TRP A 174 6.55 17.39 5.60
CA TRP A 174 7.83 17.89 5.12
C TRP A 174 8.03 19.38 5.40
N GLY A 175 7.02 20.21 5.09
CA GLY A 175 7.10 21.65 5.28
C GLY A 175 7.26 22.06 6.74
N GLU A 176 6.74 21.28 7.69
CA GLU A 176 6.94 21.54 9.12
C GLU A 176 8.36 21.21 9.59
N ILE A 177 8.91 20.07 9.15
CA ILE A 177 10.28 19.64 9.44
C ILE A 177 11.27 20.66 8.87
N GLU A 178 11.10 21.01 7.60
CA GLU A 178 11.94 22.00 6.92
C GLU A 178 11.90 23.36 7.63
N HIS A 179 10.69 23.86 7.95
CA HIS A 179 10.55 25.16 8.62
C HIS A 179 11.25 25.18 9.99
N ARG A 180 11.20 24.08 10.76
CA ARG A 180 11.90 23.99 12.04
C ARG A 180 13.42 23.95 11.87
N ILE A 181 13.93 23.17 10.92
CA ILE A 181 15.37 22.95 10.74
C ILE A 181 16.04 24.17 10.10
N ILE A 182 15.45 24.73 9.04
CA ILE A 182 16.06 25.78 8.22
C ILE A 182 15.81 27.18 8.80
N TYR A 183 14.60 27.46 9.30
CA TYR A 183 14.19 28.84 9.63
C TYR A 183 14.19 29.18 11.12
N LYS A 184 14.09 28.18 12.02
CA LYS A 184 14.11 28.42 13.48
C LYS A 184 15.47 28.22 14.14
N ASN A 185 16.53 27.90 13.38
CA ASN A 185 17.88 27.81 13.93
C ASN A 185 18.60 29.16 13.75
N PRO A 186 18.80 29.96 14.81
CA PRO A 186 19.33 31.33 14.71
C PRO A 186 20.83 31.36 14.40
N SER A 187 21.51 30.20 14.40
CA SER A 187 22.90 30.09 13.97
C SER A 187 22.98 30.28 12.47
N TYR A 188 23.02 31.55 12.07
CA TYR A 188 23.67 31.98 10.85
C TYR A 188 24.99 31.19 10.77
N PHE A 189 25.20 30.47 9.66
CA PHE A 189 26.31 29.57 9.34
C PHE A 189 26.12 28.06 9.63
N MET A 190 26.05 27.34 8.50
CA MET A 190 26.22 25.89 8.33
C MET A 190 25.08 24.99 8.84
N VAL A 191 23.93 25.05 8.18
CA VAL A 191 23.32 23.75 7.82
C VAL A 191 24.34 23.13 6.87
N GLU A 192 25.11 22.14 7.36
CA GLU A 192 26.11 21.46 6.53
C GLU A 192 25.45 21.03 5.22
N GLN A 193 26.13 21.20 4.09
CA GLN A 193 25.59 20.81 2.79
C GLN A 193 25.06 19.36 2.80
N GLN A 194 25.70 18.50 3.61
CA GLN A 194 25.26 17.13 3.90
C GLN A 194 23.85 17.03 4.51
N VAL A 195 23.45 17.95 5.38
CA VAL A 195 22.09 18.00 5.94
C VAL A 195 21.09 18.42 4.88
N VAL A 196 21.43 19.39 4.04
CA VAL A 196 20.57 19.78 2.91
C VAL A 196 20.40 18.64 1.91
N GLU A 197 21.48 17.96 1.55
CA GLU A 197 21.47 16.78 0.67
C GLU A 197 20.66 15.63 1.28
N SER A 198 20.80 15.38 2.59
CA SER A 198 20.00 14.38 3.31
C SER A 198 18.52 14.75 3.31
N LEU A 199 18.18 16.03 3.49
CA LEU A 199 16.81 16.50 3.44
C LEU A 199 16.20 16.29 2.04
N VAL A 200 16.94 16.60 0.97
CA VAL A 200 16.50 16.35 -0.41
C VAL A 200 16.24 14.86 -0.62
N SER A 201 17.17 13.99 -0.20
CA SER A 201 17.03 12.54 -0.30
C SER A 201 15.80 12.01 0.47
N ILE A 202 15.57 12.48 1.70
CA ILE A 202 14.38 12.12 2.48
C ILE A 202 13.11 12.56 1.75
N LYS A 203 13.10 13.76 1.18
CA LYS A 203 11.95 14.27 0.43
C LYS A 203 11.65 13.42 -0.81
N GLU A 204 12.66 13.00 -1.54
CA GLU A 204 12.51 12.09 -2.69
C GLU A 204 11.93 10.74 -2.26
N ASN A 205 12.42 10.17 -1.15
CA ASN A 205 11.88 8.93 -0.59
C ASN A 205 10.42 9.09 -0.14
N LEU A 206 10.07 10.19 0.52
CA LEU A 206 8.70 10.48 0.90
C LEU A 206 7.78 10.61 -0.33
N ASN A 207 8.24 11.25 -1.40
CA ASN A 207 7.47 11.33 -2.65
C ASN A 207 7.31 9.95 -3.32
N LEU A 208 8.32 9.09 -3.26
CA LEU A 208 8.20 7.71 -3.75
C LEU A 208 7.15 6.92 -2.97
N VAL A 209 7.17 7.03 -1.63
CA VAL A 209 6.16 6.41 -0.76
C VAL A 209 4.77 6.97 -1.06
N ASP A 210 4.63 8.28 -1.25
CA ASP A 210 3.36 8.91 -1.65
C ASP A 210 2.80 8.31 -2.94
N HIS A 211 3.63 8.24 -4.00
CA HIS A 211 3.21 7.68 -5.28
C HIS A 211 2.82 6.21 -5.17
N GLN A 212 3.59 5.39 -4.44
CA GLN A 212 3.26 3.99 -4.23
C GLN A 212 1.93 3.81 -3.49
N LEU A 213 1.71 4.60 -2.43
CA LEU A 213 0.47 4.58 -1.67
C LEU A 213 -0.71 5.10 -2.50
N HIS A 214 -0.51 6.12 -3.33
CA HIS A 214 -1.55 6.64 -4.21
C HIS A 214 -1.96 5.64 -5.28
N ASP A 215 -0.98 4.97 -5.90
CA ASP A 215 -1.23 3.92 -6.87
C ASP A 215 -1.99 2.75 -6.24
N LEU A 216 -1.59 2.35 -5.03
CA LEU A 216 -2.37 1.37 -4.24
C LEU A 216 -3.79 1.90 -4.02
N TYR A 217 -3.95 3.12 -3.53
CA TYR A 217 -5.25 3.71 -3.23
C TYR A 217 -6.18 3.81 -4.46
N LYS A 218 -5.66 4.27 -5.60
CA LYS A 218 -6.37 4.31 -6.90
C LYS A 218 -6.79 2.92 -7.35
N ARG A 219 -5.92 1.91 -7.20
CA ARG A 219 -6.24 0.49 -7.47
C ARG A 219 -7.34 -0.03 -6.52
N TYR A 220 -7.37 0.38 -5.26
CA TYR A 220 -8.39 -0.02 -4.28
C TYR A 220 -9.78 0.60 -4.50
N LYS A 221 -9.87 1.81 -5.07
CA LYS A 221 -11.12 2.59 -5.19
C LYS A 221 -12.00 2.17 -6.40
N ARG A 222 -11.48 1.48 -7.40
CA ARG A 222 -12.23 1.04 -8.61
C ARG A 222 -12.89 -0.36 -8.40
N ASP A 223 -14.22 -0.37 -8.19
CA ASP A 223 -15.25 -1.42 -8.50
C ASP A 223 -15.57 -2.65 -7.61
N ASP A 224 -16.86 -2.91 -7.30
CA ASP A 224 -17.33 -3.46 -5.99
C ASP A 224 -17.55 -4.98 -5.74
N SER A 225 -17.40 -5.89 -6.72
CA SER A 225 -17.61 -7.35 -6.46
C SER A 225 -16.47 -8.26 -6.92
N SER A 226 -15.72 -7.88 -7.96
CA SER A 226 -14.41 -8.46 -8.29
C SER A 226 -13.33 -8.13 -7.25
N LYS A 227 -13.62 -7.16 -6.36
CA LYS A 227 -12.72 -6.60 -5.34
C LYS A 227 -12.19 -7.59 -4.32
N LEU A 228 -12.98 -8.52 -3.78
CA LEU A 228 -12.44 -9.38 -2.71
C LEU A 228 -11.39 -10.33 -3.26
N HIS A 229 -11.67 -11.01 -4.37
CA HIS A 229 -10.72 -11.94 -4.98
C HIS A 229 -9.49 -11.20 -5.50
N TYR A 230 -9.67 -10.08 -6.22
CA TYR A 230 -8.56 -9.26 -6.70
C TYR A 230 -7.72 -8.63 -5.57
N ARG A 231 -8.33 -8.26 -4.44
CA ARG A 231 -7.61 -7.77 -3.25
C ARG A 231 -6.79 -8.86 -2.58
N LYS A 232 -7.35 -10.08 -2.45
CA LYS A 232 -6.64 -11.24 -1.91
C LYS A 232 -5.42 -11.59 -2.78
N GLU A 233 -5.65 -11.71 -4.09
CA GLU A 233 -4.61 -12.00 -5.08
C GLU A 233 -3.51 -10.91 -5.10
N ASN A 234 -3.87 -9.63 -5.02
CA ASN A 234 -2.87 -8.55 -4.93
C ASN A 234 -2.03 -8.60 -3.65
N ILE A 235 -2.64 -8.96 -2.52
CA ILE A 235 -1.93 -9.09 -1.25
C ILE A 235 -0.94 -10.26 -1.30
N GLU A 236 -1.40 -11.40 -1.81
CA GLU A 236 -0.56 -12.58 -2.04
C GLU A 236 0.62 -12.24 -2.97
N ASN A 237 0.38 -11.49 -4.05
CA ASN A 237 1.42 -11.01 -4.97
C ASN A 237 2.44 -10.08 -4.31
N ILE A 238 1.99 -9.15 -3.45
CA ILE A 238 2.90 -8.24 -2.72
C ILE A 238 3.81 -9.02 -1.78
N ILE A 239 3.24 -9.97 -1.03
CA ILE A 239 3.99 -10.79 -0.06
C ILE A 239 4.94 -11.74 -0.80
N SER A 240 4.48 -12.39 -1.86
CA SER A 240 5.33 -13.25 -2.69
C SER A 240 6.52 -12.47 -3.24
N LYS A 241 6.29 -11.27 -3.78
CA LYS A 241 7.38 -10.41 -4.25
C LYS A 241 8.34 -10.03 -3.12
N LEU A 242 7.83 -9.68 -1.94
CA LEU A 242 8.66 -9.32 -0.79
C LEU A 242 9.57 -10.47 -0.34
N ILE A 243 9.00 -11.68 -0.21
CA ILE A 243 9.75 -12.90 0.15
C ILE A 243 10.77 -13.19 -0.94
N HIS A 244 10.34 -13.21 -2.21
CA HIS A 244 11.21 -13.42 -3.36
C HIS A 244 12.40 -12.46 -3.37
N ASP A 245 12.17 -11.15 -3.27
CA ASP A 245 13.23 -10.14 -3.33
C ASP A 245 14.17 -10.22 -2.11
N THR A 246 13.67 -10.69 -0.97
CA THR A 246 14.48 -10.91 0.24
C THR A 246 15.37 -12.13 0.08
N ILE A 247 14.81 -13.27 -0.34
CA ILE A 247 15.56 -14.50 -0.58
C ILE A 247 16.54 -14.33 -1.74
N ALA A 248 16.14 -13.70 -2.84
CA ALA A 248 17.01 -13.46 -4.00
C ALA A 248 18.23 -12.60 -3.63
N ARG A 249 18.05 -11.56 -2.80
CA ARG A 249 19.18 -10.77 -2.27
C ARG A 249 20.12 -11.63 -1.43
N LYS A 250 19.59 -12.48 -0.54
CA LYS A 250 20.40 -13.37 0.29
C LYS A 250 21.14 -14.42 -0.53
N MET A 251 20.45 -15.06 -1.48
CA MET A 251 21.06 -16.01 -2.41
C MET A 251 22.20 -15.38 -3.18
N LYS A 252 22.01 -14.15 -3.70
CA LYS A 252 23.06 -13.41 -4.40
C LYS A 252 24.27 -13.14 -3.50
N ASN A 253 24.05 -12.86 -2.21
CA ASN A 253 25.13 -12.60 -1.26
C ASN A 253 25.91 -13.87 -0.87
N ASP A 254 25.24 -15.01 -0.69
CA ASP A 254 25.88 -16.27 -0.24
C ASP A 254 26.43 -17.13 -1.40
N LEU A 255 25.70 -17.20 -2.53
CA LEU A 255 26.02 -18.04 -3.68
C LEU A 255 26.59 -17.25 -4.87
N GLY A 256 26.40 -15.94 -4.93
CA GLY A 256 26.85 -15.08 -6.04
C GLY A 256 25.90 -15.03 -7.25
N PHE A 257 24.83 -15.81 -7.23
CA PHE A 257 23.82 -15.87 -8.30
C PHE A 257 22.41 -16.11 -7.72
N VAL A 258 21.39 -15.98 -8.58
CA VAL A 258 19.99 -16.19 -8.23
C VAL A 258 19.39 -17.16 -9.25
N VAL A 259 18.64 -18.15 -8.78
CA VAL A 259 17.84 -19.05 -9.64
C VAL A 259 16.40 -18.55 -9.72
N GLN A 260 15.64 -19.01 -10.70
CA GLN A 260 14.22 -18.67 -10.78
C GLN A 260 13.40 -19.57 -9.84
N PHE A 261 12.76 -18.99 -8.83
CA PHE A 261 11.93 -19.72 -7.86
C PHE A 261 10.59 -19.03 -7.57
N LYS A 262 10.15 -18.15 -8.47
CA LYS A 262 8.91 -17.38 -8.31
C LYS A 262 7.71 -18.29 -8.01
N ASP A 263 7.52 -19.34 -8.80
CA ASP A 263 6.34 -20.22 -8.68
C ASP A 263 6.36 -21.02 -7.37
N SER A 264 7.56 -21.33 -6.85
CA SER A 264 7.74 -21.92 -5.52
C SER A 264 7.32 -20.95 -4.42
N CYS A 265 7.70 -19.68 -4.55
CA CYS A 265 7.32 -18.62 -3.61
C CYS A 265 5.80 -18.38 -3.63
N ASP A 266 5.20 -18.26 -4.81
CA ASP A 266 3.76 -18.09 -4.98
C ASP A 266 2.97 -19.24 -4.31
N SER A 267 3.42 -20.49 -4.49
CA SER A 267 2.79 -21.66 -3.86
C SER A 267 2.88 -21.66 -2.33
N ILE A 268 4.05 -21.29 -1.77
CA ILE A 268 4.24 -21.22 -0.32
C ILE A 268 3.39 -20.10 0.28
N VAL A 269 3.27 -18.95 -0.38
CA VAL A 269 2.42 -17.84 0.07
C VAL A 269 0.96 -18.27 0.09
N GLU A 270 0.46 -18.92 -0.96
CA GLU A 270 -0.91 -19.43 -0.99
C GLU A 270 -1.18 -20.42 0.16
N TYR A 271 -0.22 -21.31 0.44
CA TYR A 271 -0.27 -22.19 1.61
C TYR A 271 -0.40 -21.41 2.93
N ILE A 272 0.46 -20.41 3.15
CA ILE A 272 0.48 -19.60 4.38
C ILE A 272 -0.87 -18.91 4.62
N PHE A 273 -1.48 -18.35 3.58
CA PHE A 273 -2.79 -17.71 3.70
C PHE A 273 -3.89 -18.70 4.09
N ILE A 274 -3.85 -19.92 3.52
CA ILE A 274 -4.86 -20.93 3.77
C ILE A 274 -4.72 -21.55 5.16
N VAL A 275 -3.50 -21.89 5.60
CA VAL A 275 -3.27 -22.48 6.93
C VAL A 275 -3.60 -21.51 8.07
N ASN A 276 -3.44 -20.20 7.83
CA ASN A 276 -3.81 -19.14 8.78
C ASN A 276 -5.30 -18.77 8.73
N ASN A 277 -6.13 -19.59 8.08
CA ASN A 277 -7.57 -19.42 7.92
C ASN A 277 -7.96 -18.03 7.40
N ALA A 278 -7.21 -17.49 6.44
CA ALA A 278 -7.51 -16.18 5.89
C ALA A 278 -8.77 -16.21 5.00
N ALA A 279 -9.93 -16.00 5.61
CA ALA A 279 -11.21 -15.98 4.91
C ALA A 279 -11.68 -14.56 4.60
N GLN A 280 -11.45 -13.62 5.53
CA GLN A 280 -11.85 -12.22 5.42
C GLN A 280 -10.64 -11.28 5.27
N MET A 281 -10.88 -10.04 4.86
CA MET A 281 -9.82 -9.06 4.61
C MET A 281 -8.99 -8.73 5.87
N GLU A 282 -9.61 -8.78 7.05
CA GLU A 282 -8.93 -8.58 8.33
C GLU A 282 -7.90 -9.70 8.61
N ASP A 283 -8.22 -10.94 8.24
CA ASP A 283 -7.28 -12.05 8.36
C ASP A 283 -6.10 -11.88 7.40
N TYR A 284 -6.36 -11.39 6.18
CA TYR A 284 -5.31 -11.07 5.21
C TYR A 284 -4.36 -9.98 5.74
N GLY A 285 -4.89 -8.95 6.41
CA GLY A 285 -4.08 -7.91 7.06
C GLY A 285 -3.24 -8.44 8.23
N ARG A 286 -3.76 -9.37 9.01
CA ARG A 286 -3.03 -10.07 10.08
C ARG A 286 -1.85 -10.86 9.51
N VAL A 287 -2.12 -11.75 8.54
CA VAL A 287 -1.08 -12.57 7.88
C VAL A 287 -0.04 -11.68 7.20
N MET A 288 -0.46 -10.60 6.54
CA MET A 288 0.48 -9.65 5.94
C MET A 288 1.42 -9.02 6.97
N THR A 289 0.90 -8.60 8.13
CA THR A 289 1.72 -8.00 9.20
C THR A 289 2.74 -9.00 9.74
N GLU A 290 2.33 -10.24 9.93
CA GLU A 290 3.21 -11.33 10.34
C GLU A 290 4.29 -11.63 9.30
N MET A 291 3.92 -11.70 8.01
CA MET A 291 4.87 -11.91 6.93
C MET A 291 5.87 -10.76 6.80
N PHE A 292 5.45 -9.50 6.99
CA PHE A 292 6.36 -8.35 7.05
C PHE A 292 7.35 -8.45 8.21
N TYR A 293 6.88 -8.89 9.38
CA TYR A 293 7.75 -9.08 10.53
C TYR A 293 8.78 -10.19 10.28
N ILE A 294 8.35 -11.33 9.73
CA ILE A 294 9.22 -12.47 9.42
C ILE A 294 10.25 -12.08 8.34
N THR A 295 9.81 -11.52 7.21
CA THR A 295 10.76 -11.08 6.17
C THR A 295 11.69 -9.96 6.63
N GLY A 296 11.23 -9.04 7.48
CA GLY A 296 12.06 -7.99 8.06
C GLY A 296 13.14 -8.53 8.99
N THR A 297 12.82 -9.53 9.80
CA THR A 297 13.80 -10.22 10.67
C THR A 297 14.75 -11.08 9.84
N MET A 298 14.24 -11.84 8.87
CA MET A 298 15.06 -12.56 7.90
C MET A 298 16.05 -11.61 7.22
N ALA A 299 15.64 -10.42 6.79
CA ALA A 299 16.55 -9.48 6.13
C ALA A 299 17.78 -9.06 6.98
N GLY A 300 17.68 -9.15 8.32
CA GLY A 300 18.77 -8.83 9.24
C GLY A 300 19.67 -10.01 9.63
N GLU A 301 19.20 -11.25 9.46
CA GLU A 301 19.95 -12.47 9.82
C GLU A 301 20.82 -12.96 8.65
N GLU A 302 21.82 -13.81 8.90
CA GLU A 302 22.51 -14.53 7.80
C GLU A 302 21.69 -15.77 7.40
N MET A 303 21.69 -16.11 6.11
CA MET A 303 21.01 -17.32 5.60
C MET A 303 22.01 -18.13 4.81
N ASN A 304 22.23 -19.38 5.22
CA ASN A 304 23.21 -20.26 4.62
C ASN A 304 22.52 -21.25 3.68
N PHE A 305 22.72 -21.09 2.37
CA PHE A 305 22.09 -21.96 1.37
C PHE A 305 22.85 -23.27 1.14
N ARG A 306 23.93 -23.50 1.89
CA ARG A 306 24.82 -24.66 1.76
C ARG A 306 24.65 -25.67 2.91
N GLU A 307 23.92 -25.30 3.95
CA GLU A 307 23.68 -26.16 5.10
C GLU A 307 22.58 -27.17 4.79
N ALA A 308 22.77 -28.43 5.19
CA ALA A 308 21.76 -29.45 5.00
C ALA A 308 20.55 -29.20 5.92
N LEU A 309 19.35 -29.38 5.39
CA LEU A 309 18.12 -29.32 6.17
C LEU A 309 17.93 -30.64 6.93
N GLU A 310 17.76 -30.55 8.24
CA GLU A 310 17.46 -31.71 9.09
C GLU A 310 16.03 -31.61 9.63
N LEU A 311 15.31 -32.74 9.58
CA LEU A 311 14.00 -32.90 10.21
C LEU A 311 14.17 -33.54 11.58
N GLU A 312 13.32 -33.15 12.52
CA GLU A 312 13.39 -33.54 13.93
C GLU A 312 13.04 -35.02 14.16
N ARG A 313 12.27 -35.63 13.23
CA ARG A 313 11.85 -37.05 13.26
C ARG A 313 11.57 -37.56 11.84
N GLU A 314 11.27 -38.86 11.72
CA GLU A 314 10.78 -39.46 10.47
C GLU A 314 9.25 -39.28 10.29
N PHE A 315 8.78 -39.37 9.05
CA PHE A 315 7.35 -39.35 8.72
C PHE A 315 6.67 -40.66 9.16
N ASN A 316 5.69 -40.53 10.05
CA ASN A 316 4.82 -41.63 10.48
C ASN A 316 3.48 -41.05 10.96
N THR A 317 2.68 -40.56 10.01
CA THR A 317 1.41 -39.89 10.29
C THR A 317 0.23 -40.86 10.30
N GLY A 318 0.42 -42.08 9.77
CA GLY A 318 -0.63 -43.07 9.57
C GLY A 318 -1.46 -42.83 8.30
N ASP A 319 -1.17 -41.77 7.54
CA ASP A 319 -1.78 -41.45 6.26
C ASP A 319 -0.82 -41.81 5.11
N PRO A 320 -1.11 -42.87 4.31
CA PRO A 320 -0.17 -43.36 3.31
C PRO A 320 0.23 -42.33 2.27
N PHE A 321 -0.67 -41.38 1.94
CA PHE A 321 -0.35 -40.29 1.03
C PHE A 321 0.68 -39.34 1.64
N ILE A 322 0.42 -38.88 2.87
CA ILE A 322 1.28 -37.90 3.56
C ILE A 322 2.67 -38.51 3.77
N ASP A 323 2.73 -39.76 4.24
CA ASP A 323 4.00 -40.44 4.49
C ASP A 323 4.78 -40.66 3.19
N THR A 324 4.10 -41.04 2.09
CA THR A 324 4.76 -41.24 0.79
C THR A 324 5.33 -39.94 0.22
N VAL A 325 4.56 -38.85 0.24
CA VAL A 325 4.99 -37.54 -0.24
C VAL A 325 6.10 -36.97 0.66
N GLY A 326 5.92 -37.02 1.98
CA GLY A 326 6.89 -36.52 2.96
C GLY A 326 8.25 -37.21 2.87
N VAL A 327 8.27 -38.54 2.82
CA VAL A 327 9.53 -39.30 2.62
C VAL A 327 10.19 -38.98 1.28
N THR A 328 9.39 -38.71 0.24
CA THR A 328 9.92 -38.32 -1.07
C THR A 328 10.59 -36.94 -0.99
N ILE A 329 9.93 -35.94 -0.40
CA ILE A 329 10.49 -34.59 -0.20
C ILE A 329 11.75 -34.65 0.68
N GLN A 330 11.71 -35.41 1.77
CA GLN A 330 12.86 -35.57 2.68
C GLN A 330 14.10 -36.11 1.97
N LYS A 331 13.94 -36.98 0.97
CA LYS A 331 15.06 -37.50 0.16
C LYS A 331 15.61 -36.49 -0.85
N LEU A 332 14.80 -35.51 -1.25
CA LEU A 332 15.15 -34.54 -2.30
C LEU A 332 15.64 -33.21 -1.74
N MET A 333 15.19 -32.81 -0.56
CA MET A 333 15.47 -31.50 0.06
C MET A 333 16.96 -31.19 0.27
N ASN A 334 17.84 -32.19 0.23
CA ASN A 334 19.30 -32.01 0.33
C ASN A 334 20.06 -32.56 -0.88
N VAL A 335 19.35 -32.98 -1.94
CA VAL A 335 19.94 -33.57 -3.15
C VAL A 335 19.71 -32.69 -4.37
N ASP A 336 18.55 -32.03 -4.45
CA ASP A 336 18.21 -31.10 -5.52
C ASP A 336 18.00 -29.68 -4.95
N PHE A 337 18.60 -28.69 -5.61
CA PHE A 337 18.62 -27.32 -5.12
C PHE A 337 17.24 -26.64 -5.14
N ASN A 338 16.36 -26.96 -6.09
CA ASN A 338 15.02 -26.37 -6.13
C ASN A 338 14.15 -26.90 -4.98
N TRP A 339 14.28 -28.19 -4.65
CA TRP A 339 13.64 -28.78 -3.47
C TRP A 339 14.22 -28.22 -2.17
N HIS A 340 15.54 -28.06 -2.12
CA HIS A 340 16.23 -27.46 -0.99
C HIS A 340 15.73 -26.03 -0.72
N LEU A 341 15.70 -25.20 -1.76
CA LEU A 341 15.23 -23.82 -1.67
C LEU A 341 13.76 -23.74 -1.27
N TYR A 342 12.91 -24.62 -1.81
CA TYR A 342 11.49 -24.69 -1.43
C TYR A 342 11.32 -24.98 0.07
N CYS A 343 11.97 -26.02 0.57
CA CYS A 343 11.90 -26.39 1.99
C CYS A 343 12.47 -25.32 2.90
N MET A 344 13.58 -24.69 2.50
CA MET A 344 14.18 -23.60 3.25
C MET A 344 13.23 -22.42 3.39
N ILE A 345 12.61 -21.96 2.29
CA ILE A 345 11.64 -20.86 2.33
C ILE A 345 10.44 -21.23 3.23
N LEU A 346 9.92 -22.46 3.10
CA LEU A 346 8.81 -22.94 3.93
C LEU A 346 9.15 -22.90 5.42
N PHE A 347 10.31 -23.41 5.82
CA PHE A 347 10.70 -23.52 7.23
C PHE A 347 10.98 -22.16 7.88
N GLU A 348 11.54 -21.23 7.12
CA GLU A 348 11.82 -19.88 7.60
C GLU A 348 10.55 -19.06 7.82
N LEU A 349 9.53 -19.30 6.99
CA LEU A 349 8.23 -18.61 7.10
C LEU A 349 7.33 -19.17 8.20
N GLU A 350 7.31 -20.48 8.43
CA GLU A 350 6.44 -21.11 9.45
C GLU A 350 6.98 -20.98 10.89
N ARG A 351 8.28 -20.75 11.07
CA ARG A 351 8.92 -20.58 12.40
C ARG A 351 8.49 -21.63 13.42
N GLY A 352 9.11 -22.80 13.35
CA GLY A 352 8.85 -23.85 14.32
C GLY A 352 9.54 -25.15 13.96
N SER A 353 8.90 -26.24 14.34
CA SER A 353 9.32 -27.60 13.98
C SER A 353 9.22 -27.79 12.46
N ARG A 354 10.36 -28.07 11.82
CA ARG A 354 10.47 -28.22 10.35
C ARG A 354 9.59 -29.37 9.86
N ILE A 355 9.54 -30.46 10.62
CA ILE A 355 8.66 -31.59 10.29
C ILE A 355 7.18 -31.22 10.37
N ASP A 356 6.76 -30.46 11.37
CA ASP A 356 5.35 -30.11 11.53
C ASP A 356 4.92 -29.09 10.45
N ALA A 357 5.81 -28.17 10.07
CA ALA A 357 5.62 -27.29 8.92
C ALA A 357 5.45 -28.09 7.62
N LEU A 358 6.33 -29.07 7.35
CA LEU A 358 6.23 -29.90 6.16
C LEU A 358 4.99 -30.79 6.17
N GLU A 359 4.63 -31.38 7.31
CA GLU A 359 3.43 -32.20 7.47
C GLU A 359 2.15 -31.38 7.23
N THR A 360 2.11 -30.16 7.76
CA THR A 360 0.99 -29.22 7.58
C THR A 360 0.86 -28.79 6.11
N PHE A 361 1.99 -28.49 5.47
CA PHE A 361 2.03 -28.22 4.03
C PHE A 361 1.52 -29.41 3.20
N ILE A 362 1.92 -30.65 3.51
CA ILE A 362 1.47 -31.83 2.77
C ILE A 362 -0.03 -32.10 2.97
N ARG A 363 -0.57 -31.85 4.17
CA ARG A 363 -2.02 -31.91 4.41
C ARG A 363 -2.78 -30.87 3.58
N TYR A 364 -2.28 -29.65 3.54
CA TYR A 364 -2.81 -28.60 2.67
C TYR A 364 -2.79 -29.05 1.20
N TYR A 365 -1.66 -29.55 0.73
CA TYR A 365 -1.47 -30.05 -0.63
C TYR A 365 -2.44 -31.19 -0.97
N LYS A 366 -2.63 -32.16 -0.06
CA LYS A 366 -3.63 -33.23 -0.18
C LYS A 366 -5.05 -32.67 -0.31
N GLY A 367 -5.40 -31.67 0.50
CA GLY A 367 -6.69 -30.98 0.43
C GLY A 367 -6.93 -30.31 -0.92
N ARG A 368 -5.91 -29.62 -1.45
CA ARG A 368 -5.96 -28.94 -2.76
C ARG A 368 -6.22 -29.90 -3.91
N LEU A 369 -5.49 -31.02 -3.95
CA LEU A 369 -5.65 -32.03 -4.98
C LEU A 369 -7.06 -32.66 -5.00
N THR A 370 -7.68 -32.80 -3.82
CA THR A 370 -8.97 -33.49 -3.69
C THR A 370 -10.18 -32.57 -3.87
N ALA A 371 -10.05 -31.27 -3.55
CA ALA A 371 -11.16 -30.30 -3.58
C ALA A 371 -11.86 -30.20 -4.95
N ASN A 372 -11.10 -30.23 -6.04
CA ASN A 372 -11.62 -30.05 -7.42
C ASN A 372 -11.62 -31.34 -8.26
N ALA A 373 -11.35 -32.49 -7.64
CA ALA A 373 -11.24 -33.77 -8.32
C ALA A 373 -12.60 -34.46 -8.57
N GLU A 374 -13.71 -33.86 -8.15
CA GLU A 374 -15.07 -34.40 -8.27
C GLU A 374 -15.25 -35.80 -7.64
N LEU A 375 -14.44 -36.14 -6.64
CA LEU A 375 -14.51 -37.43 -5.94
C LEU A 375 -15.88 -37.71 -5.33
N HIS A 376 -16.68 -36.67 -5.04
CA HIS A 376 -18.06 -36.79 -4.54
C HIS A 376 -18.98 -37.54 -5.52
N ARG A 377 -18.74 -37.43 -6.84
CA ARG A 377 -19.56 -38.06 -7.88
C ARG A 377 -19.49 -39.60 -7.87
N LEU A 378 -18.49 -40.18 -7.21
CA LEU A 378 -18.43 -41.63 -7.01
C LEU A 378 -19.63 -42.16 -6.20
N ASP A 379 -20.20 -41.34 -5.30
CA ASP A 379 -21.38 -41.73 -4.52
C ASP A 379 -22.66 -41.80 -5.37
N GLU A 380 -22.66 -41.22 -6.57
CA GLU A 380 -23.80 -41.26 -7.50
C GLU A 380 -23.96 -42.64 -8.16
N VAL A 381 -22.87 -43.42 -8.24
CA VAL A 381 -22.79 -44.68 -9.00
C VAL A 381 -22.48 -45.89 -8.11
N PHE A 382 -21.66 -45.71 -7.07
CA PHE A 382 -21.20 -46.81 -6.22
C PHE A 382 -21.82 -46.77 -4.83
N PRO A 383 -21.99 -47.94 -4.16
CA PRO A 383 -22.33 -47.98 -2.74
C PRO A 383 -21.30 -47.22 -1.90
N ALA A 384 -21.72 -46.59 -0.80
CA ALA A 384 -20.89 -45.73 0.03
C ALA A 384 -19.54 -46.36 0.45
N GLU A 385 -19.53 -47.64 0.83
CA GLU A 385 -18.31 -48.35 1.22
C GLU A 385 -17.33 -48.52 0.03
N THR A 386 -17.88 -48.80 -1.16
CA THR A 386 -17.08 -48.96 -2.38
C THR A 386 -16.58 -47.60 -2.88
N ALA A 387 -17.43 -46.58 -2.88
CA ALA A 387 -17.04 -45.21 -3.22
C ALA A 387 -15.92 -44.71 -2.30
N GLN A 388 -16.02 -44.94 -0.99
CA GLN A 388 -14.99 -44.57 -0.03
C GLN A 388 -13.67 -45.33 -0.24
N LYS A 389 -13.77 -46.61 -0.59
CA LYS A 389 -12.59 -47.42 -0.94
C LYS A 389 -11.89 -46.90 -2.19
N ILE A 390 -12.65 -46.60 -3.25
CA ILE A 390 -12.14 -46.00 -4.49
C ILE A 390 -11.43 -44.68 -4.18
N ARG A 391 -12.04 -43.79 -3.38
CA ARG A 391 -11.44 -42.51 -2.98
C ARG A 391 -10.10 -42.70 -2.29
N THR A 392 -10.07 -43.56 -1.28
CA THR A 392 -8.86 -43.83 -0.49
C THR A 392 -7.74 -44.38 -1.37
N ASP A 393 -8.07 -45.35 -2.22
CA ASP A 393 -7.14 -45.99 -3.14
C ASP A 393 -6.57 -44.99 -4.17
N LEU A 394 -7.40 -44.13 -4.76
CA LEU A 394 -6.97 -43.10 -5.72
C LEU A 394 -6.08 -42.04 -5.06
N ILE A 395 -6.45 -41.56 -3.86
CA ILE A 395 -5.65 -40.59 -3.11
C ILE A 395 -4.28 -41.18 -2.77
N ASN A 396 -4.21 -42.44 -2.35
CA ASN A 396 -2.94 -43.10 -2.06
C ASN A 396 -2.10 -43.27 -3.34
N GLU A 397 -2.72 -43.63 -4.47
CA GLU A 397 -2.01 -43.72 -5.76
C GLU A 397 -1.43 -42.37 -6.20
N MET A 398 -2.11 -41.25 -5.91
CA MET A 398 -1.55 -39.91 -6.18
C MET A 398 -0.22 -39.66 -5.46
N GLY A 399 -0.03 -40.22 -4.26
CA GLY A 399 1.25 -40.16 -3.55
C GLY A 399 2.36 -40.91 -4.30
N TYR A 400 2.04 -42.07 -4.89
CA TYR A 400 2.98 -42.82 -5.73
C TYR A 400 3.24 -42.12 -7.07
N VAL A 401 2.23 -41.50 -7.68
CA VAL A 401 2.37 -40.72 -8.92
C VAL A 401 3.28 -39.51 -8.69
N PHE A 402 3.14 -38.81 -7.55
CA PHE A 402 4.06 -37.74 -7.15
C PHE A 402 5.49 -38.26 -7.03
N ARG A 403 5.67 -39.40 -6.35
CA ARG A 403 6.98 -40.05 -6.17
C ARG A 403 7.62 -40.53 -7.48
N ARG A 404 6.85 -40.81 -8.53
CA ARG A 404 7.39 -41.26 -9.83
C ARG A 404 7.85 -40.10 -10.71
N ASN A 405 7.16 -38.96 -10.68
CA ASN A 405 7.43 -37.83 -11.58
C ASN A 405 8.44 -36.81 -11.02
N VAL A 406 8.62 -36.76 -9.70
CA VAL A 406 9.70 -36.02 -8.98
C VAL A 406 10.12 -34.69 -9.64
N ASP A 407 9.16 -33.79 -9.85
CA ASP A 407 9.41 -32.41 -10.31
C ASP A 407 8.88 -31.45 -9.25
N ILE A 408 9.67 -30.41 -8.91
CA ILE A 408 9.27 -29.36 -7.98
C ILE A 408 7.98 -28.65 -8.43
N ALA A 409 7.73 -28.63 -9.74
CA ALA A 409 6.50 -28.13 -10.35
C ALA A 409 5.24 -28.77 -9.79
N LEU A 410 5.32 -30.02 -9.31
CA LEU A 410 4.19 -30.72 -8.70
C LEU A 410 3.72 -30.05 -7.40
N LEU A 411 4.61 -29.34 -6.69
CA LEU A 411 4.23 -28.53 -5.53
C LEU A 411 3.70 -27.14 -5.90
N GLN A 412 3.85 -26.73 -7.16
CA GLN A 412 3.40 -25.43 -7.67
C GLN A 412 1.97 -25.53 -8.22
N ASN A 413 1.33 -24.37 -8.43
CA ASN A 413 -0.06 -24.32 -8.84
C ASN A 413 -0.36 -25.07 -10.15
N GLU A 414 0.52 -24.96 -11.15
CA GLU A 414 0.36 -25.68 -12.41
C GLU A 414 0.38 -27.20 -12.21
N GLY A 415 1.34 -27.72 -11.44
CA GLY A 415 1.42 -29.15 -11.16
C GLY A 415 0.25 -29.68 -10.33
N ILE A 416 -0.23 -28.90 -9.34
CA ILE A 416 -1.47 -29.21 -8.62
C ILE A 416 -2.65 -29.28 -9.59
N CYS A 417 -2.78 -28.33 -10.52
CA CYS A 417 -3.83 -28.34 -11.52
C CYS A 417 -3.76 -29.55 -12.44
N GLU A 418 -2.58 -29.93 -12.94
CA GLU A 418 -2.42 -31.11 -13.81
C GLU A 418 -2.73 -32.41 -13.08
N LEU A 419 -2.23 -32.56 -11.85
CA LEU A 419 -2.55 -33.71 -10.99
C LEU A 419 -4.05 -33.79 -10.69
N THR A 420 -4.69 -32.66 -10.41
CA THR A 420 -6.14 -32.60 -10.16
C THR A 420 -6.95 -32.94 -11.41
N LYS A 421 -6.53 -32.45 -12.59
CA LYS A 421 -7.14 -32.78 -13.88
C LYS A 421 -7.02 -34.27 -14.18
N ALA A 422 -5.83 -34.85 -13.98
CA ALA A 422 -5.59 -36.29 -14.16
C ALA A 422 -6.50 -37.12 -13.23
N LEU A 423 -6.61 -36.72 -11.97
CA LEU A 423 -7.49 -37.36 -10.99
C LEU A 423 -8.96 -37.24 -11.39
N LYS A 424 -9.43 -36.03 -11.74
CA LYS A 424 -10.81 -35.78 -12.21
C LYS A 424 -11.16 -36.61 -13.45
N LYS A 425 -10.25 -36.70 -14.42
CA LYS A 425 -10.43 -37.53 -15.64
C LYS A 425 -10.52 -39.02 -15.30
N THR A 426 -9.69 -39.48 -14.36
CA THR A 426 -9.71 -40.86 -13.87
C THR A 426 -11.03 -41.17 -13.18
N VAL A 427 -11.52 -40.28 -12.31
CA VAL A 427 -12.83 -40.40 -11.65
C VAL A 427 -13.96 -40.47 -12.69
N ALA A 428 -13.93 -39.61 -13.70
CA ALA A 428 -14.93 -39.63 -14.77
C ALA A 428 -14.96 -40.96 -15.55
N ASN A 429 -13.79 -41.56 -15.82
CA ASN A 429 -13.71 -42.87 -16.47
C ASN A 429 -14.22 -43.99 -15.56
N ILE A 430 -13.87 -43.99 -14.27
CA ILE A 430 -14.37 -44.98 -13.30
C ILE A 430 -15.91 -44.94 -13.24
N ILE A 431 -16.50 -43.74 -13.21
CA ILE A 431 -17.95 -43.55 -13.22
C ILE A 431 -18.58 -44.09 -14.51
N LYS A 432 -17.95 -43.82 -15.65
CA LYS A 432 -18.45 -44.25 -16.97
C LYS A 432 -18.38 -45.77 -17.16
N ASP A 433 -17.26 -46.36 -16.77
CA ASP A 433 -16.94 -47.75 -17.05
C ASP A 433 -17.52 -48.69 -15.98
N ASN A 434 -17.84 -48.16 -14.78
CA ASN A 434 -18.40 -48.87 -13.63
C ASN A 434 -17.68 -50.21 -13.32
N PRO A 435 -16.36 -50.17 -13.05
CA PRO A 435 -15.54 -51.37 -12.92
C PRO A 435 -15.76 -52.16 -11.64
N ASP A 436 -15.38 -53.44 -11.63
CA ASP A 436 -15.15 -54.19 -10.39
C ASP A 436 -13.84 -53.71 -9.75
N TRP A 437 -13.96 -52.76 -8.82
CA TRP A 437 -12.82 -52.07 -8.22
C TRP A 437 -11.76 -53.01 -7.61
N ASN A 438 -12.16 -54.17 -7.08
CA ASN A 438 -11.21 -55.10 -6.49
C ASN A 438 -10.31 -55.78 -7.52
N LYS A 439 -10.77 -55.90 -8.77
CA LYS A 439 -10.05 -56.56 -9.86
C LYS A 439 -9.37 -55.56 -10.80
N GLU A 440 -10.01 -54.43 -11.05
CA GLU A 440 -9.67 -53.55 -12.17
C GLU A 440 -8.97 -52.25 -11.75
N LYS A 441 -8.79 -51.97 -10.45
CA LYS A 441 -8.17 -50.72 -9.97
C LYS A 441 -6.79 -50.41 -10.55
N SER A 442 -5.99 -51.44 -10.85
CA SER A 442 -4.65 -51.27 -11.44
C SER A 442 -4.68 -50.59 -12.82
N ILE A 443 -5.75 -50.79 -13.59
CA ILE A 443 -5.94 -50.16 -14.90
C ILE A 443 -6.10 -48.64 -14.72
N TYR A 444 -6.90 -48.23 -13.74
CA TYR A 444 -7.14 -46.82 -13.44
C TYR A 444 -5.96 -46.14 -12.75
N PHE A 445 -5.15 -46.88 -11.98
CA PHE A 445 -3.88 -46.39 -11.45
C PHE A 445 -2.87 -46.10 -12.57
N LEU A 446 -2.76 -47.02 -13.54
CA LEU A 446 -1.91 -46.81 -14.72
C LEU A 446 -2.42 -45.62 -15.55
N TYR A 447 -3.73 -45.51 -15.71
CA TYR A 447 -4.35 -44.37 -16.39
C TYR A 447 -4.05 -43.05 -15.70
N LEU A 448 -4.22 -42.99 -14.38
CA LEU A 448 -3.93 -41.82 -13.57
C LEU A 448 -2.47 -41.40 -13.73
N ASN A 449 -1.56 -42.36 -13.63
CA ASN A 449 -0.13 -42.14 -13.80
C ASN A 449 0.22 -41.56 -15.19
N ASN A 450 -0.37 -42.11 -16.25
CA ASN A 450 -0.11 -41.68 -17.63
C ASN A 450 -0.85 -40.40 -18.03
N SER A 451 -1.80 -39.94 -17.22
CA SER A 451 -2.58 -38.74 -17.49
C SER A 451 -1.91 -37.47 -16.95
N VAL A 452 -0.85 -37.60 -16.17
CA VAL A 452 -0.04 -36.47 -15.70
C VAL A 452 0.95 -36.11 -16.81
N ASN A 453 0.80 -34.93 -17.40
CA ASN A 453 1.73 -34.42 -18.40
C ASN A 453 2.35 -33.12 -17.90
N LEU A 454 3.66 -33.14 -17.66
CA LEU A 454 4.45 -31.96 -17.27
C LEU A 454 5.26 -31.40 -18.45
N GLU A 455 5.18 -32.00 -19.65
CA GLU A 455 6.04 -31.71 -20.81
C GLU A 455 5.68 -30.42 -21.58
N SER A 456 4.71 -29.62 -21.14
CA SER A 456 4.46 -28.31 -21.74
C SER A 456 5.46 -27.24 -21.29
N ARG A 457 6.75 -27.60 -21.22
CA ARG A 457 7.86 -26.72 -20.86
C ARG A 457 8.90 -26.73 -21.98
N ASN A 458 8.74 -25.78 -22.90
CA ASN A 458 9.82 -25.16 -23.67
C ASN A 458 9.57 -23.67 -23.73
#